data_AF-A0A087UZ98-F1
#
_entry.id   AF-A0A087UZ98-F1
#
_cell.length_a   1.000
_cell.length_b   1.000
_cell.length_c   1.000
_cell.angle_alpha   90.00
_cell.angle_beta   90.00
_cell.angle_gamma   90.00
#
_symmetry.space_group_name_H-M   'P 1'
#
loop_
_entity.id
_entity.type
_entity.pdbx_description
1 polymer ?
#
loop_
_entity_poly.entity_id
_entity_poly.type
_entity_poly.pdbx_seq_one_letter_code
_entity_poly.pdbx_strand_id
1 'polypeptide(L)'
;MDRLLLRYTVLLLLLVQAMTIPMANGHRKRPTFCNDAQQGSSFLWTLPGREPAVYFFGTIHVPYTRVWDHVPWSAKKAFEKADSVFFELDLTDPETVAQLASCQMLPSGETLSDVLPGDMYRRLKRHLDYVKLMMPSWMKDEHRGLYAEYLFKAIAGNWEKKRPVWVMLMVNSLTESDVRSRGIPVLDLYLAREAARLGKRAGAVERVEEQCLPLNGLD
;
A
#
# COMPACT_ATOMS: atom_id res chain seq x y z
N MET A 1 11.56 21.70 38.21
CA MET A 1 11.89 21.14 36.88
C MET A 1 10.62 20.76 36.09
N ASP A 2 9.56 21.55 36.26
CA ASP A 2 8.99 22.49 35.29
C ASP A 2 8.51 21.94 33.94
N ARG A 3 7.23 21.52 33.99
CA ARG A 3 6.28 21.34 32.89
C ARG A 3 6.04 22.61 32.03
N LEU A 4 6.81 23.68 32.22
CA LEU A 4 6.81 24.88 31.38
C LEU A 4 7.70 24.74 30.13
N LEU A 5 8.78 23.95 30.18
CA LEU A 5 9.73 23.82 29.05
C LEU A 5 9.19 22.97 27.89
N LEU A 6 8.24 22.05 28.15
CA LEU A 6 7.66 21.18 27.11
C LEU A 6 6.51 21.85 26.33
N ARG A 7 5.95 22.96 26.84
CA ARG A 7 4.89 23.71 26.14
C ARG A 7 5.46 24.73 25.13
N TYR A 8 6.71 25.15 25.29
CA TYR A 8 7.37 26.10 24.37
C TYR A 8 8.10 25.44 23.19
N THR A 9 8.42 24.14 23.26
CA THR A 9 9.00 23.40 22.13
C THR A 9 7.96 22.95 21.10
N VAL A 10 6.69 22.81 21.47
CA VAL A 10 5.60 22.42 20.53
C VAL A 10 5.02 23.63 19.78
N LEU A 11 5.21 24.87 20.25
CA LEU A 11 4.70 26.07 19.57
C LEU A 11 5.69 26.70 18.58
N LEU A 12 6.97 26.29 18.56
CA LEU A 12 7.99 26.89 17.68
C LEU A 12 8.23 26.14 16.36
N LEU A 13 7.56 25.02 16.12
CA LEU A 13 7.62 24.26 14.86
C LEU A 13 6.46 24.58 13.90
N LEU A 14 5.56 25.50 14.24
CA LEU A 14 4.35 25.80 13.46
C LEU A 14 4.28 27.20 12.83
N LEU A 15 5.33 28.05 12.91
CA LEU A 15 5.21 29.45 12.41
C LEU A 15 6.34 30.02 11.54
N VAL A 16 7.22 29.20 10.96
CA VAL A 16 8.13 29.65 9.88
C VAL A 16 8.29 28.45 8.94
N GLN A 17 7.55 28.30 7.84
CA GLN A 17 7.65 29.11 6.63
C GLN A 17 6.34 29.00 5.81
N ALA A 18 5.45 29.96 6.01
CA ALA A 18 4.52 30.39 4.98
C ALA A 18 5.03 31.71 4.40
N MET A 19 6.13 31.65 3.62
CA MET A 19 6.52 32.73 2.72
C MET A 19 7.15 32.13 1.45
N THR A 20 6.32 32.11 0.39
CA THR A 20 6.67 32.23 -1.03
C THR A 20 7.87 31.41 -1.55
N ILE A 21 7.60 30.26 -2.17
CA ILE A 21 8.51 29.68 -3.18
C ILE A 21 7.68 29.36 -4.43
N PRO A 22 8.10 29.81 -5.64
CA PRO A 22 7.32 29.66 -6.86
C PRO A 22 7.17 28.19 -7.25
N MET A 23 6.03 27.87 -7.88
CA MET A 23 5.91 26.66 -8.69
C MET A 23 6.93 26.73 -9.84
N ALA A 24 8.04 26.02 -9.69
CA ALA A 24 8.98 25.75 -10.77
C ALA A 24 9.02 24.24 -11.01
N ASN A 25 8.59 23.86 -12.22
CA ASN A 25 8.87 22.55 -12.82
C ASN A 25 10.39 22.35 -12.87
N GLY A 26 10.93 21.66 -11.86
CA GLY A 26 12.33 21.28 -11.81
C GLY A 26 12.43 19.80 -11.51
N HIS A 27 13.08 19.04 -12.39
CA HIS A 27 13.52 17.68 -12.10
C HIS A 27 14.15 17.65 -10.70
N ARG A 28 13.50 16.99 -9.74
CA ARG A 28 14.09 16.75 -8.41
C ARG A 28 15.39 15.99 -8.64
N LYS A 29 16.54 16.67 -8.45
CA LYS A 29 17.85 16.00 -8.46
C LYS A 29 17.83 14.92 -7.39
N ARG A 30 18.15 13.70 -7.80
CA ARG A 30 18.24 12.54 -6.92
C ARG A 30 19.19 12.88 -5.76
N PRO A 31 18.84 12.61 -4.50
CA PRO A 31 19.73 12.86 -3.37
C PRO A 31 21.07 12.15 -3.58
N THR A 32 22.17 12.80 -3.22
CA THR A 32 23.54 12.30 -3.45
C THR A 32 23.84 10.99 -2.70
N PHE A 33 23.13 10.69 -1.62
CA PHE A 33 23.23 9.40 -0.92
C PHE A 33 22.77 8.20 -1.76
N CYS A 34 22.01 8.43 -2.85
CA CYS A 34 21.61 7.36 -3.77
C CYS A 34 22.72 6.96 -4.76
N ASN A 35 23.83 7.70 -4.83
CA ASN A 35 24.91 7.44 -5.80
C ASN A 35 25.89 6.35 -5.35
N ASP A 36 25.94 6.01 -4.06
CA ASP A 36 26.80 4.95 -3.50
C ASP A 36 26.16 3.54 -3.55
N ALA A 37 25.07 3.39 -4.31
CA ALA A 37 24.20 2.20 -4.30
C ALA A 37 24.80 0.93 -4.93
N GLN A 38 26.07 0.91 -5.35
CA GLN A 38 26.69 -0.30 -5.90
C GLN A 38 27.10 -1.35 -4.84
N GLN A 39 27.10 -0.98 -3.55
CA GLN A 39 27.19 -1.92 -2.42
C GLN A 39 26.05 -1.73 -1.41
N GLY A 40 24.83 -1.49 -1.90
CA GLY A 40 23.65 -1.40 -1.04
C GLY A 40 23.35 -2.73 -0.33
N SER A 41 22.82 -2.64 0.90
CA SER A 41 22.22 -3.78 1.61
C SER A 41 21.22 -4.49 0.69
N SER A 42 21.31 -5.82 0.59
CA SER A 42 20.36 -6.61 -0.18
C SER A 42 18.97 -6.69 0.47
N PHE A 43 18.85 -6.29 1.75
CA PHE A 43 17.68 -6.52 2.61
C PHE A 43 17.19 -7.98 2.58
N LEU A 44 18.08 -8.91 2.19
CA LEU A 44 17.86 -10.34 2.15
C LEU A 44 18.58 -10.94 3.35
N TRP A 45 17.80 -11.44 4.30
CA TRP A 45 18.30 -12.07 5.50
C TRP A 45 18.38 -13.57 5.29
N THR A 46 19.31 -14.24 5.97
CA THR A 46 19.44 -15.69 5.93
C THR A 46 19.57 -16.27 7.33
N LEU A 47 19.04 -17.46 7.57
CA LEU A 47 19.25 -18.18 8.81
C LEU A 47 20.56 -18.98 8.74
N PRO A 48 21.56 -18.67 9.58
CA PRO A 48 22.83 -19.36 9.56
C PRO A 48 22.67 -20.84 9.96
N GLY A 49 23.46 -21.72 9.33
CA GLY A 49 23.54 -23.14 9.68
C GLY A 49 22.32 -23.98 9.25
N ARG A 50 21.54 -23.52 8.27
CA ARG A 50 20.40 -24.27 7.71
C ARG A 50 20.74 -24.85 6.35
N GLU A 51 20.44 -26.13 6.17
CA GLU A 51 20.45 -26.85 4.89
C GLU A 51 19.09 -27.54 4.70
N PRO A 52 18.29 -27.18 3.67
CA PRO A 52 18.55 -26.13 2.70
C PRO A 52 18.51 -24.71 3.31
N ALA A 53 19.15 -23.75 2.65
CA ALA A 53 19.21 -22.36 3.09
C ALA A 53 17.80 -21.73 3.21
N VAL A 54 17.59 -20.94 4.27
CA VAL A 54 16.34 -20.20 4.52
C VAL A 54 16.62 -18.71 4.40
N TYR A 55 15.74 -18.00 3.68
CA TYR A 55 15.84 -16.57 3.45
C TYR A 55 14.59 -15.83 3.91
N PHE A 56 14.77 -14.60 4.39
CA PHE A 56 13.68 -13.64 4.61
C PHE A 56 13.91 -12.40 3.77
N PHE A 57 12.87 -11.99 3.06
CA PHE A 57 12.88 -10.82 2.20
C PHE A 57 11.59 -10.03 2.43
N GLY A 58 11.72 -8.80 2.92
CA GLY A 58 10.58 -7.90 3.12
C GLY A 58 10.13 -7.30 1.79
N THR A 59 8.82 -7.18 1.59
CA THR A 59 8.23 -6.50 0.43
C THR A 59 7.52 -5.22 0.85
N ILE A 60 7.14 -4.43 -0.14
CA ILE A 60 6.21 -3.32 0.02
C ILE A 60 5.09 -3.51 -1.00
N HIS A 61 3.84 -3.22 -0.63
CA HIS A 61 2.67 -3.37 -1.51
C HIS A 61 2.60 -2.24 -2.55
N VAL A 62 3.54 -2.27 -3.49
CA VAL A 62 3.57 -1.38 -4.66
C VAL A 62 3.65 -2.22 -5.93
N PRO A 63 3.17 -1.70 -7.07
CA PRO A 63 3.24 -2.42 -8.34
C PRO A 63 4.66 -2.91 -8.62
N TYR A 64 4.81 -4.18 -8.98
CA TYR A 64 6.14 -4.80 -9.15
C TYR A 64 7.00 -4.04 -10.18
N THR A 65 6.38 -3.48 -11.22
CA THR A 65 7.06 -2.68 -12.26
C THR A 65 7.73 -1.42 -11.73
N ARG A 66 7.32 -0.88 -10.57
CA ARG A 66 7.96 0.29 -9.95
C ARG A 66 9.25 -0.08 -9.21
N VAL A 67 9.39 -1.34 -8.77
CA VAL A 67 10.45 -1.76 -7.84
C VAL A 67 11.35 -2.86 -8.38
N TRP A 68 10.91 -3.64 -9.37
CA TRP A 68 11.60 -4.84 -9.83
C TRP A 68 13.06 -4.61 -10.23
N ASP A 69 13.35 -3.52 -10.94
CA ASP A 69 14.71 -3.17 -11.37
C ASP A 69 15.62 -2.78 -10.20
N HIS A 70 15.02 -2.40 -9.06
CA HIS A 70 15.71 -2.04 -7.84
C HIS A 70 15.82 -3.21 -6.84
N VAL A 71 15.13 -4.34 -7.10
CA VAL A 71 15.27 -5.55 -6.29
C VAL A 71 16.68 -6.13 -6.50
N PRO A 72 17.48 -6.32 -5.43
CA PRO A 72 18.86 -6.82 -5.54
C PRO A 72 18.95 -8.17 -6.23
N TRP A 73 20.01 -8.37 -7.02
CA TRP A 73 20.25 -9.62 -7.74
C TRP A 73 20.32 -10.84 -6.81
N SER A 74 20.85 -10.68 -5.59
CA SER A 74 20.89 -11.73 -4.59
C SER A 74 19.50 -12.24 -4.21
N ALA A 75 18.51 -11.35 -4.05
CA ALA A 75 17.12 -11.73 -3.77
C ALA A 75 16.48 -12.46 -4.96
N LYS A 76 16.69 -11.97 -6.19
CA LYS A 76 16.21 -12.62 -7.41
C LYS A 76 16.78 -14.04 -7.55
N LYS A 77 18.09 -14.20 -7.34
CA LYS A 77 18.78 -15.49 -7.37
C LYS A 77 18.32 -16.44 -6.27
N ALA A 78 18.07 -15.93 -5.06
CA ALA A 78 17.53 -16.73 -3.96
C ALA A 78 16.13 -17.24 -4.29
N PHE A 79 15.25 -16.39 -4.82
CA PHE A 79 13.91 -16.77 -5.27
C PHE A 79 13.95 -17.81 -6.39
N GLU A 80 14.82 -17.62 -7.40
CA GLU A 80 14.98 -18.55 -8.52
C GLU A 80 15.37 -19.96 -8.03
N LYS A 81 16.30 -20.04 -7.07
CA LYS A 81 16.81 -21.30 -6.52
C LYS A 81 15.90 -21.96 -5.48
N ALA A 82 14.99 -21.22 -4.86
CA ALA A 82 14.16 -21.75 -3.79
C ALA A 82 13.15 -22.78 -4.33
N ASP A 83 13.05 -23.94 -3.68
CA ASP A 83 12.01 -24.93 -3.99
C ASP A 83 10.65 -24.53 -3.42
N SER A 84 10.66 -23.75 -2.33
CA SER A 84 9.47 -23.29 -1.62
C SER A 84 9.55 -21.79 -1.31
N VAL A 85 8.43 -21.07 -1.43
CA VAL A 85 8.31 -19.65 -1.13
C VAL A 85 7.02 -19.41 -0.35
N PHE A 86 7.09 -18.67 0.75
CA PHE A 86 5.91 -18.36 1.57
C PHE A 86 5.76 -16.84 1.68
N PHE A 87 4.51 -16.38 1.54
CA PHE A 87 4.11 -14.97 1.61
C PHE A 87 3.35 -14.69 2.90
N GLU A 88 3.06 -13.41 3.19
CA GLU A 88 2.24 -13.02 4.34
C GLU A 88 0.85 -13.69 4.24
N LEU A 89 0.13 -13.42 3.15
CA LEU A 89 -1.15 -14.02 2.82
C LEU A 89 -1.15 -14.67 1.44
N ASP A 90 -2.05 -15.64 1.23
CA ASP A 90 -2.29 -16.20 -0.10
C ASP A 90 -3.29 -15.33 -0.87
N LEU A 91 -2.77 -14.27 -1.50
CA LEU A 91 -3.58 -13.39 -2.35
C LEU A 91 -3.98 -14.02 -3.70
N THR A 92 -3.63 -15.29 -3.94
CA THR A 92 -4.12 -16.04 -5.11
C THR A 92 -5.38 -16.84 -4.79
N ASP A 93 -5.64 -17.10 -3.52
CA ASP A 93 -6.85 -17.77 -3.04
C ASP A 93 -8.04 -16.78 -2.95
N PRO A 94 -9.15 -17.03 -3.70
CA PRO A 94 -10.35 -16.21 -3.62
C PRO A 94 -10.99 -16.13 -2.24
N GLU A 95 -10.85 -17.17 -1.41
CA GLU A 95 -11.41 -17.18 -0.05
C GLU A 95 -10.66 -16.18 0.85
N THR A 96 -9.33 -16.21 0.82
CA THR A 96 -8.47 -15.22 1.50
C THR A 96 -8.85 -13.79 1.11
N VAL A 97 -9.02 -13.51 -0.18
CA VAL A 97 -9.43 -12.18 -0.67
C VAL A 97 -10.82 -11.79 -0.18
N ALA A 98 -11.77 -12.71 -0.14
CA ALA A 98 -13.13 -12.46 0.34
C ALA A 98 -13.17 -12.17 1.85
N GLN A 99 -12.41 -12.94 2.64
CA GLN A 99 -12.29 -12.71 4.08
C GLN A 99 -11.64 -11.35 4.39
N LEU A 100 -10.57 -10.98 3.67
CA LEU A 100 -9.96 -9.65 3.77
C LEU A 100 -10.96 -8.55 3.45
N ALA A 101 -11.77 -8.70 2.39
CA ALA A 101 -12.78 -7.70 2.03
C ALA A 101 -13.85 -7.53 3.12
N SER A 102 -14.29 -8.62 3.75
CA SER A 102 -15.25 -8.62 4.85
C SER A 102 -14.69 -7.92 6.10
N CYS A 103 -13.43 -8.17 6.41
CA CYS A 103 -12.73 -7.62 7.56
C CYS A 103 -12.62 -6.08 7.56
N GLN A 104 -12.73 -5.44 6.39
CA GLN A 104 -12.69 -3.97 6.27
C GLN A 104 -13.96 -3.29 6.77
N MET A 105 -15.04 -4.05 6.97
CA MET A 105 -16.37 -3.52 7.17
C MET A 105 -16.64 -3.19 8.64
N LEU A 106 -17.42 -2.14 8.87
CA LEU A 106 -18.02 -1.83 10.16
C LEU A 106 -18.99 -2.94 10.57
N PRO A 107 -19.30 -3.05 11.88
CA PRO A 107 -20.37 -3.91 12.36
C PRO A 107 -21.70 -3.67 11.62
N SER A 108 -22.54 -4.70 11.57
CA SER A 108 -23.84 -4.60 10.90
C SER A 108 -24.69 -3.50 11.53
N GLY A 109 -25.31 -2.66 10.69
CA GLY A 109 -26.14 -1.53 11.11
C GLY A 109 -25.38 -0.21 11.21
N GLU A 110 -24.06 -0.22 11.37
CA GLU A 110 -23.26 1.01 11.47
C GLU A 110 -22.86 1.56 10.10
N THR A 111 -22.53 2.85 10.08
CA THR A 111 -21.99 3.60 8.95
C THR A 111 -20.85 4.48 9.39
N LEU A 112 -20.03 4.91 8.44
CA LEU A 112 -18.91 5.80 8.69
C LEU A 112 -19.36 7.17 9.23
N SER A 113 -20.59 7.61 8.96
CA SER A 113 -21.16 8.82 9.55
C SER A 113 -21.48 8.69 11.04
N ASP A 114 -21.62 7.47 11.56
CA ASP A 114 -21.86 7.22 12.99
C ASP A 114 -20.56 7.35 13.80
N VAL A 115 -19.40 7.08 13.17
CA VAL A 115 -18.09 7.03 13.83
C VAL A 115 -17.18 8.23 13.52
N LEU A 116 -17.37 8.92 12.39
CA LEU A 116 -16.56 10.09 12.03
C LEU A 116 -17.23 11.42 12.44
N PRO A 117 -16.45 12.44 12.84
CA PRO A 117 -16.93 13.81 12.91
C PRO A 117 -17.58 14.25 11.59
N GLY A 118 -18.71 14.96 11.69
CA GLY A 118 -19.50 15.31 10.50
C GLY A 118 -18.76 16.17 9.47
N ASP A 119 -17.81 17.00 9.88
CA ASP A 119 -16.95 17.75 8.96
C ASP A 119 -15.94 16.84 8.23
N MET A 120 -15.36 15.87 8.93
CA MET A 120 -14.47 14.86 8.33
C MET A 120 -15.23 14.00 7.31
N TYR A 121 -16.43 13.51 7.65
CA TYR A 121 -17.27 12.76 6.72
C TYR A 121 -17.57 13.57 5.45
N ARG A 122 -17.95 14.85 5.59
CA ARG A 122 -18.20 15.74 4.44
C ARG A 122 -16.95 15.98 3.58
N ARG A 123 -15.78 16.11 4.21
CA ARG A 123 -14.49 16.27 3.50
C ARG A 123 -14.14 15.01 2.72
N LEU A 124 -14.28 13.85 3.33
CA LEU A 124 -14.06 12.55 2.70
C LEU A 124 -15.00 12.36 1.50
N LYS A 125 -16.30 12.57 1.70
CA LYS A 125 -17.29 12.45 0.61
C LYS A 125 -16.91 13.35 -0.58
N ARG A 126 -16.60 14.63 -0.32
CA ARG A 126 -16.20 15.58 -1.37
C ARG A 126 -14.94 15.14 -2.10
N HIS A 127 -13.97 14.57 -1.38
CA HIS A 127 -12.77 14.05 -2.00
C HIS A 127 -13.05 12.84 -2.89
N LEU A 128 -13.90 11.91 -2.46
CA LEU A 128 -14.31 10.75 -3.26
C LEU A 128 -15.12 11.18 -4.50
N ASP A 129 -16.00 12.18 -4.37
CA ASP A 129 -16.71 12.79 -5.50
C ASP A 129 -15.71 13.39 -6.52
N TYR A 130 -14.68 14.10 -6.05
CA TYR A 130 -13.59 14.62 -6.88
C TYR A 130 -12.81 13.50 -7.58
N VAL A 131 -12.40 12.47 -6.85
CA VAL A 131 -11.68 11.31 -7.42
C VAL A 131 -12.52 10.63 -8.49
N LYS A 132 -13.81 10.41 -8.25
CA LYS A 132 -14.73 9.81 -9.22
C LYS A 132 -14.79 10.63 -10.52
N LEU A 133 -14.85 11.97 -10.40
CA LEU A 133 -14.86 12.87 -11.55
C LEU A 133 -13.53 12.87 -12.31
N MET A 134 -12.41 12.80 -11.61
CA MET A 134 -11.08 12.89 -12.21
C MET A 134 -10.56 11.56 -12.77
N MET A 135 -11.02 10.43 -12.25
CA MET A 135 -10.53 9.10 -12.63
C MET A 135 -10.50 8.85 -14.15
N PRO A 136 -11.53 9.21 -14.95
CA PRO A 136 -11.46 9.15 -16.41
C PRO A 136 -10.26 9.87 -17.02
N SER A 137 -9.91 11.06 -16.52
CA SER A 137 -8.80 11.87 -17.05
C SER A 137 -7.42 11.27 -16.76
N TRP A 138 -7.32 10.43 -15.73
CA TRP A 138 -6.08 9.76 -15.35
C TRP A 138 -5.80 8.51 -16.20
N MET A 139 -6.79 8.04 -16.94
CA MET A 139 -6.75 6.80 -17.71
C MET A 139 -6.46 7.06 -19.19
N LYS A 140 -5.92 6.04 -19.86
CA LYS A 140 -5.77 6.04 -21.33
C LYS A 140 -7.14 6.10 -22.01
N ASP A 141 -7.20 6.63 -23.23
CA ASP A 141 -8.45 6.92 -23.96
C ASP A 141 -9.44 5.73 -23.99
N GLU A 142 -8.94 4.52 -24.22
CA GLU A 142 -9.73 3.28 -24.30
C GLU A 142 -10.43 2.87 -22.96
N HIS A 143 -10.04 3.50 -21.84
CA HIS A 143 -10.46 3.14 -20.48
C HIS A 143 -11.27 4.25 -19.77
N ARG A 144 -11.56 5.39 -20.43
CA ARG A 144 -12.11 6.60 -19.78
C ARG A 144 -13.61 6.56 -19.43
N GLY A 145 -14.37 5.65 -20.03
CA GLY A 145 -15.83 5.57 -19.86
C GLY A 145 -16.26 4.62 -18.72
N LEU A 146 -17.10 3.64 -19.05
CA LEU A 146 -17.67 2.65 -18.11
C LEU A 146 -16.61 1.94 -17.26
N TYR A 147 -15.40 1.76 -17.80
CA TYR A 147 -14.31 1.15 -17.06
C TYR A 147 -13.81 2.02 -15.89
N ALA A 148 -13.76 3.35 -16.02
CA ALA A 148 -13.41 4.25 -14.93
C ALA A 148 -14.44 4.19 -13.79
N GLU A 149 -15.73 4.13 -14.13
CA GLU A 149 -16.80 4.00 -13.13
C GLU A 149 -16.75 2.63 -12.44
N TYR A 150 -16.56 1.56 -13.21
CA TYR A 150 -16.35 0.22 -12.67
C TYR A 150 -15.15 0.18 -11.72
N LEU A 151 -14.03 0.77 -12.12
CA LEU A 151 -12.81 0.82 -11.32
C LEU A 151 -13.02 1.60 -10.02
N PHE A 152 -13.65 2.77 -10.09
CA PHE A 152 -13.99 3.53 -8.89
C PHE A 152 -14.86 2.70 -7.93
N LYS A 153 -15.90 2.03 -8.45
CA LYS A 153 -16.77 1.16 -7.64
C LYS A 153 -16.01 -0.03 -7.06
N ALA A 154 -15.06 -0.60 -7.80
CA ALA A 154 -14.23 -1.71 -7.33
C ALA A 154 -13.28 -1.30 -6.19
N ILE A 155 -12.81 -0.06 -6.16
CA ILE A 155 -11.88 0.43 -5.13
C ILE A 155 -12.63 1.03 -3.94
N ALA A 156 -13.55 1.96 -4.21
CA ALA A 156 -14.20 2.80 -3.21
C ALA A 156 -15.70 2.49 -3.03
N GLY A 157 -16.20 1.40 -3.61
CA GLY A 157 -17.57 0.94 -3.39
C GLY A 157 -17.82 0.66 -1.90
N ASN A 158 -19.00 1.05 -1.42
CA ASN A 158 -19.44 0.87 -0.04
C ASN A 158 -18.48 1.46 1.00
N TRP A 159 -17.74 2.52 0.65
CA TRP A 159 -16.81 3.18 1.59
C TRP A 159 -17.52 3.67 2.86
N GLU A 160 -18.81 3.99 2.78
CA GLU A 160 -19.65 4.38 3.92
C GLU A 160 -19.83 3.25 4.94
N LYS A 161 -19.50 2.01 4.58
CA LYS A 161 -19.61 0.83 5.44
C LYS A 161 -18.25 0.27 5.86
N LYS A 162 -17.14 0.90 5.47
CA LYS A 162 -15.79 0.49 5.86
C LYS A 162 -15.38 1.16 7.18
N ARG A 163 -14.51 0.53 7.96
CA ARG A 163 -13.95 1.15 9.19
C ARG A 163 -13.00 2.29 8.83
N PRO A 164 -12.80 3.28 9.72
CA PRO A 164 -11.99 4.47 9.44
C PRO A 164 -10.57 4.20 8.90
N VAL A 165 -9.84 3.25 9.51
CA VAL A 165 -8.49 2.89 9.07
C VAL A 165 -8.45 2.40 7.61
N TRP A 166 -9.41 1.57 7.21
CA TRP A 166 -9.49 1.04 5.85
C TRP A 166 -9.86 2.12 4.84
N VAL A 167 -10.72 3.07 5.23
CA VAL A 167 -11.04 4.23 4.42
C VAL A 167 -9.80 5.12 4.23
N MET A 168 -8.99 5.31 5.27
CA MET A 168 -7.74 6.07 5.19
C MET A 168 -6.74 5.39 4.23
N LEU A 169 -6.52 4.09 4.36
CA LEU A 169 -5.67 3.32 3.44
C LEU A 169 -6.19 3.35 1.99
N MET A 170 -7.51 3.22 1.82
CA MET A 170 -8.17 3.33 0.52
C MET A 170 -7.93 4.70 -0.10
N VAL A 171 -8.17 5.80 0.62
CA VAL A 171 -7.93 7.17 0.14
C VAL A 171 -6.47 7.38 -0.24
N ASN A 172 -5.53 6.83 0.54
CA ASN A 172 -4.10 6.91 0.24
C ASN A 172 -3.71 6.18 -1.07
N SER A 173 -4.58 5.29 -1.58
CA SER A 173 -4.38 4.57 -2.85
C SER A 173 -5.18 5.12 -4.04
N LEU A 174 -5.81 6.29 -3.88
CA LEU A 174 -6.66 6.93 -4.90
C LEU A 174 -5.95 8.12 -5.60
N THR A 175 -4.63 8.02 -5.81
CA THR A 175 -3.88 9.01 -6.59
C THR A 175 -3.92 8.69 -8.09
N GLU A 176 -3.64 9.69 -8.94
CA GLU A 176 -3.50 9.48 -10.39
C GLU A 176 -2.49 8.37 -10.73
N SER A 177 -1.35 8.36 -10.03
CA SER A 177 -0.29 7.36 -10.24
C SER A 177 -0.79 5.95 -9.91
N ASP A 178 -1.52 5.79 -8.81
CA ASP A 178 -2.01 4.48 -8.35
C ASP A 178 -3.12 3.95 -9.24
N VAL A 179 -4.04 4.83 -9.68
CA VAL A 179 -5.07 4.51 -10.67
C VAL A 179 -4.44 4.08 -11.99
N ARG A 180 -3.41 4.78 -12.48
CA ARG A 180 -2.70 4.40 -13.71
C ARG A 180 -2.00 3.05 -13.64
N SER A 181 -1.54 2.66 -12.46
CA SER A 181 -0.93 1.34 -12.23
C SER A 181 -1.92 0.24 -11.88
N ARG A 182 -3.22 0.54 -11.83
CA ARG A 182 -4.23 -0.46 -11.45
C ARG A 182 -4.28 -1.58 -12.49
N GLY A 183 -4.35 -2.82 -12.01
CA GLY A 183 -4.20 -4.02 -12.83
C GLY A 183 -2.78 -4.58 -12.89
N ILE A 184 -1.77 -3.80 -12.52
CA ILE A 184 -0.41 -4.30 -12.30
C ILE A 184 -0.35 -4.94 -10.89
N PRO A 185 0.08 -6.21 -10.75
CA PRO A 185 0.18 -6.83 -9.44
C PRO A 185 1.22 -6.13 -8.58
N VAL A 186 0.95 -6.08 -7.27
CA VAL A 186 1.96 -5.75 -6.26
C VAL A 186 3.06 -6.82 -6.23
N LEU A 187 4.25 -6.49 -5.73
CA LEU A 187 5.45 -7.35 -5.82
C LEU A 187 5.24 -8.75 -5.23
N ASP A 188 4.61 -8.85 -4.07
CA ASP A 188 4.18 -10.08 -3.39
C ASP A 188 3.30 -10.95 -4.29
N LEU A 189 2.22 -10.40 -4.86
CA LEU A 189 1.34 -11.15 -5.77
C LEU A 189 2.04 -11.55 -7.08
N TYR A 190 2.93 -10.69 -7.59
CA TYR A 190 3.76 -11.02 -8.75
C TYR A 190 4.66 -12.23 -8.47
N LEU A 191 5.38 -12.21 -7.35
CA LEU A 191 6.25 -13.31 -6.93
C LEU A 191 5.46 -14.60 -6.65
N ALA A 192 4.26 -14.50 -6.07
CA ALA A 192 3.39 -15.67 -5.86
C ALA A 192 2.97 -16.32 -7.18
N ARG A 193 2.56 -15.51 -8.17
CA ARG A 193 2.24 -15.99 -9.53
C ARG A 193 3.45 -16.58 -10.23
N GLU A 194 4.62 -15.98 -10.06
CA GLU A 194 5.86 -16.47 -10.65
C GLU A 194 6.30 -17.79 -10.00
N ALA A 195 6.12 -17.95 -8.69
CA ALA A 195 6.37 -19.20 -7.98
C ALA A 195 5.47 -20.32 -8.52
N ALA A 196 4.18 -20.05 -8.72
CA ALA A 196 3.25 -20.98 -9.35
C ALA A 196 3.66 -21.33 -10.79
N ARG A 197 4.04 -20.33 -11.60
CA ARG A 197 4.52 -20.52 -12.98
C ARG A 197 5.76 -21.41 -13.05
N LEU A 198 6.64 -21.30 -12.06
CA LEU A 198 7.87 -22.09 -11.93
C LEU A 198 7.66 -23.44 -11.22
N GLY A 199 6.43 -23.79 -10.83
CA GLY A 199 6.13 -25.05 -10.15
C GLY A 199 6.71 -25.16 -8.74
N LYS A 200 7.01 -24.03 -8.09
CA LYS A 200 7.50 -24.00 -6.71
C LYS A 200 6.36 -24.31 -5.74
N ARG A 201 6.68 -24.86 -4.57
CA ARG A 201 5.72 -24.95 -3.46
C ARG A 201 5.49 -23.52 -2.91
N ALA A 202 4.25 -23.07 -2.92
CA ALA A 202 3.88 -21.75 -2.38
C ALA A 202 2.90 -21.89 -1.21
N GLY A 203 2.85 -20.87 -0.34
CA GLY A 203 1.88 -20.79 0.74
C GLY A 203 1.90 -19.46 1.47
N ALA A 204 1.10 -19.36 2.53
CA ALA A 204 1.01 -18.21 3.41
C ALA A 204 1.55 -18.56 4.81
N VAL A 205 2.14 -17.57 5.49
CA VAL A 205 2.60 -17.70 6.89
C VAL A 205 1.59 -17.16 7.90
N GLU A 206 0.66 -16.31 7.46
CA GLU A 206 -0.35 -15.68 8.31
C GLU A 206 -1.77 -16.06 7.89
N ARG A 207 -2.71 -15.85 8.81
CA ARG A 207 -4.15 -15.88 8.56
C ARG A 207 -4.70 -14.48 8.36
N VAL A 208 -5.87 -14.39 7.73
CA VAL A 208 -6.55 -13.11 7.52
C VAL A 208 -6.82 -12.38 8.84
N GLU A 209 -7.17 -13.11 9.90
CA GLU A 209 -7.43 -12.52 11.22
C GLU A 209 -6.19 -11.81 11.80
N GLU A 210 -4.99 -12.31 11.52
CA GLU A 210 -3.72 -11.74 12.02
C GLU A 210 -3.40 -10.38 11.37
N GLN A 211 -3.90 -10.14 10.16
CA GLN A 211 -3.82 -8.84 9.49
C GLN A 211 -4.97 -7.90 9.90
N CYS A 212 -6.14 -8.48 10.12
CA CYS A 212 -7.36 -7.74 10.38
C CYS A 212 -7.45 -7.17 11.78
N LEU A 213 -7.12 -7.96 12.80
CA LEU A 213 -7.26 -7.55 14.20
C LEU A 213 -6.40 -6.33 14.57
N PRO A 214 -5.12 -6.26 14.16
CA PRO A 214 -4.30 -5.07 14.45
C PRO A 214 -4.87 -3.80 13.84
N LEU A 215 -5.37 -3.86 12.60
CA LEU A 215 -5.96 -2.70 11.93
C LEU A 215 -7.30 -2.32 12.55
N ASN A 216 -8.16 -3.30 12.81
CA ASN A 216 -9.50 -3.07 13.35
C ASN A 216 -9.51 -2.66 14.83
N GLY A 217 -8.38 -2.77 15.54
CA GLY A 217 -8.21 -2.27 16.91
C GLY A 217 -7.64 -0.85 17.00
N LEU A 218 -7.39 -0.19 15.87
CA LEU A 218 -6.99 1.22 15.81
C LEU A 218 -8.24 2.12 15.82
N ASP A 219 -8.85 2.25 17.00
CA ASP A 219 -10.01 3.12 17.24
C ASP A 219 -9.59 4.49 17.81
#